data_AF-A0A923NVP2-F1
#
_entry.id   AF-A0A923NVP2-F1
#
_cell.length_a   1.000
_cell.length_b   1.000
_cell.length_c   1.000
_cell.angle_alpha   90.00
_cell.angle_beta   90.00
_cell.angle_gamma   90.00
#
_symmetry.space_group_name_H-M   'P 1'
#
loop_
_entity.id
_entity.type
_entity.pdbx_description
1 polymer ?
#
loop_
_entity_poly.entity_id
_entity_poly.type
_entity_poly.pdbx_seq_one_letter_code
_entity_poly.pdbx_strand_id
1 'polypeptide(L)'
;MPASTAGKQAPKKFGNQNKKVNYDFTKLNYNMTSALLFDMLVNQDKYLGKVMRFKGLFDYYETENERLYFALLFDATACCQIGVNFEDKTKKFPEDFPDTMEEVVVTGTYSVRILSDGSEYFYLDCGS
;
A
#
# COMPACT_ATOMS: atom_id res chain seq x y z
N MET A 1 -9.72 25.77 6.76
CA MET A 1 -9.48 24.52 7.50
C MET A 1 -8.38 24.78 8.51
N PRO A 2 -8.56 24.55 9.83
CA PRO A 2 -7.47 24.77 10.76
C PRO A 2 -6.39 23.72 10.50
N ALA A 3 -5.15 24.18 10.40
CA ALA A 3 -3.98 23.34 10.26
C ALA A 3 -3.81 22.51 11.54
N SER A 4 -3.93 21.18 11.43
CA SER A 4 -3.51 20.29 12.51
C SER A 4 -1.99 20.19 12.49
N THR A 5 -1.36 20.85 13.46
CA THR A 5 0.02 20.64 13.84
C THR A 5 0.17 19.27 14.50
N ALA A 6 0.35 18.22 13.70
CA ALA A 6 0.97 16.98 14.14
C ALA A 6 2.48 17.11 13.87
N GLY A 7 3.30 17.02 14.92
CA GLY A 7 4.74 16.85 14.74
C GLY A 7 4.97 15.64 13.84
N LYS A 8 5.71 15.81 12.73
CA LYS A 8 5.91 14.76 11.73
C LYS A 8 6.59 13.54 12.38
N GLN A 9 5.80 12.57 12.84
CA GLN A 9 6.33 11.25 13.15
C GLN A 9 6.87 10.63 11.87
N ALA A 10 7.97 9.88 12.00
CA ALA A 10 8.51 9.13 10.89
C ALA A 10 7.46 8.10 10.44
N PRO A 11 7.26 7.91 9.12
CA PRO A 11 6.22 7.03 8.62
C PRO A 11 6.45 5.60 9.09
N LYS A 12 5.37 4.92 9.51
CA LYS A 12 5.43 3.52 9.94
C LYS A 12 5.79 2.64 8.74
N LYS A 13 6.65 1.65 8.95
CA LYS A 13 7.22 0.84 7.86
C LYS A 13 6.72 -0.59 7.93
N PHE A 14 6.27 -1.11 6.79
CA PHE A 14 5.81 -2.49 6.61
C PHE A 14 6.75 -3.24 5.67
N GLY A 15 7.03 -4.50 6.01
CA GLY A 15 8.01 -5.34 5.29
C GLY A 15 9.46 -4.86 5.33
N ASN A 16 10.35 -5.64 4.71
CA ASN A 16 11.80 -5.42 4.79
C ASN A 16 12.26 -4.24 3.92
N GLN A 17 12.61 -3.14 4.59
CA GLN A 17 13.04 -1.88 3.97
C GLN A 17 14.44 -1.94 3.35
N ASN A 18 15.22 -2.99 3.61
CA ASN A 18 16.55 -3.19 3.03
C ASN A 18 16.53 -4.12 1.81
N LYS A 19 15.34 -4.63 1.42
CA LYS A 19 15.19 -5.49 0.25
C LYS A 19 15.50 -4.73 -1.04
N LYS A 20 16.08 -5.43 -2.04
CA LYS A 20 16.31 -4.87 -3.37
C LYS A 20 14.96 -4.58 -4.04
N VAL A 21 14.66 -3.30 -4.24
CA VAL A 21 13.39 -2.83 -4.82
C VAL A 21 13.47 -2.81 -6.35
N ASN A 22 12.48 -3.38 -7.03
CA ASN A 22 12.31 -3.28 -8.48
C ASN A 22 11.59 -1.98 -8.87
N TYR A 23 10.55 -1.60 -8.13
CA TYR A 23 9.76 -0.39 -8.36
C TYR A 23 9.64 0.43 -7.07
N ASP A 24 10.28 1.61 -7.03
CA ASP A 24 10.31 2.49 -5.86
C ASP A 24 9.44 3.73 -6.09
N PHE A 25 8.17 3.63 -5.69
CA PHE A 25 7.18 4.70 -5.84
C PHE A 25 7.45 5.90 -4.95
N THR A 26 8.30 5.77 -3.92
CA THR A 26 8.66 6.88 -3.03
C THR A 26 9.46 7.98 -3.73
N LYS A 27 9.98 7.68 -4.93
CA LYS A 27 10.74 8.60 -5.79
C LYS A 27 9.91 9.16 -6.95
N LEU A 28 8.65 8.76 -7.06
CA LEU A 28 7.77 9.12 -8.16
C LEU A 28 6.82 10.24 -7.76
N ASN A 29 6.43 11.06 -8.73
CA ASN A 29 5.34 12.01 -8.54
C ASN A 29 3.98 11.32 -8.70
N TYR A 30 2.89 12.02 -8.35
CA TYR A 30 1.53 11.50 -8.43
C TYR A 30 1.22 10.90 -9.81
N ASN A 31 1.46 11.64 -10.91
CA ASN A 31 1.13 11.20 -12.26
C ASN A 31 1.84 9.89 -12.65
N MET A 32 3.12 9.76 -12.30
CA MET A 32 3.90 8.55 -12.56
C MET A 32 3.42 7.37 -11.70
N THR A 33 3.14 7.62 -10.43
CA THR A 33 2.59 6.61 -9.52
C THR A 33 1.24 6.12 -10.02
N SER A 34 0.33 7.02 -10.38
CA SER A 34 -1.00 6.68 -10.90
C SER A 34 -0.92 5.88 -12.20
N ALA A 35 -0.05 6.27 -13.14
CA ALA A 35 0.15 5.52 -14.38
C ALA A 35 0.69 4.10 -14.13
N LEU A 36 1.63 3.93 -13.20
CA LEU A 36 2.15 2.61 -12.85
C LEU A 36 1.14 1.76 -12.08
N LEU A 37 0.35 2.34 -11.17
CA LEU A 37 -0.74 1.63 -10.49
C LEU A 37 -1.76 1.11 -11.50
N PHE A 38 -2.09 1.91 -12.50
CA PHE A 38 -2.95 1.47 -13.60
C PHE A 38 -2.31 0.37 -14.46
N ASP A 39 -1.01 0.48 -14.80
CA ASP A 39 -0.31 -0.58 -15.55
C ASP A 39 -0.24 -1.89 -14.75
N MET A 40 -0.11 -1.82 -13.43
CA MET A 40 -0.15 -2.98 -12.55
C MET A 40 -1.53 -3.65 -12.54
N LEU A 41 -2.62 -2.87 -12.58
CA LEU A 41 -3.97 -3.40 -12.69
C LEU A 41 -4.22 -4.14 -14.01
N VAL A 42 -3.73 -3.59 -15.13
CA VAL A 42 -4.00 -4.12 -16.48
C VAL A 42 -3.02 -5.23 -16.87
N ASN A 43 -1.74 -5.12 -16.48
CA ASN A 43 -0.66 -6.01 -16.91
C ASN A 43 -0.03 -6.75 -15.72
N GLN A 44 -0.85 -7.40 -14.89
CA GLN A 44 -0.44 -8.00 -13.60
C GLN A 44 0.75 -8.97 -13.73
N ASP A 45 0.80 -9.80 -14.77
CA ASP A 45 1.85 -10.80 -15.00
C ASP A 45 3.27 -10.20 -15.05
N LYS A 46 3.40 -8.97 -15.54
CA LYS A 46 4.68 -8.24 -15.62
C LYS A 46 5.27 -7.94 -14.23
N TYR A 47 4.40 -7.89 -13.22
CA TYR A 47 4.71 -7.42 -11.88
C TYR A 47 4.78 -8.54 -10.84
N LEU A 48 4.25 -9.73 -11.14
CA LEU A 48 4.33 -10.90 -10.26
C LEU A 48 5.76 -11.15 -9.77
N GLY A 49 5.91 -11.27 -8.45
CA GLY A 49 7.20 -11.52 -7.79
C GLY A 49 8.14 -10.31 -7.75
N LYS A 50 7.77 -9.14 -8.27
CA LYS A 50 8.59 -7.93 -8.20
C LYS A 50 8.43 -7.26 -6.84
N VAL A 51 9.53 -6.79 -6.27
CA VAL A 51 9.53 -6.06 -5.00
C VAL A 51 9.22 -4.59 -5.27
N MET A 52 8.22 -4.08 -4.56
CA MET A 52 7.74 -2.71 -4.67
C MET A 52 7.91 -1.97 -3.35
N ARG A 53 8.16 -0.67 -3.44
CA ARG A 53 8.13 0.22 -2.28
C ARG A 53 7.15 1.35 -2.53
N PHE A 54 6.13 1.45 -1.69
CA PHE A 54 5.05 2.43 -1.80
C PHE A 54 5.01 3.32 -0.55
N LYS A 55 4.87 4.63 -0.74
CA LYS A 55 4.58 5.59 0.34
C LYS A 55 3.17 6.12 0.14
N GLY A 56 2.35 6.03 1.18
CA GLY A 56 0.96 6.49 1.15
C GLY A 56 0.42 6.77 2.55
N LEU A 57 -0.87 7.01 2.64
CA LEU A 57 -1.63 7.14 3.87
C LEU A 57 -2.27 5.81 4.22
N PHE A 58 -2.19 5.41 5.49
CA PHE A 58 -2.79 4.17 5.94
C PHE A 58 -4.31 4.28 5.99
N ASP A 59 -4.98 3.25 5.50
CA ASP A 59 -6.39 3.02 5.76
C ASP A 59 -6.65 1.52 5.84
N TYR A 60 -7.81 1.12 6.36
CA TYR A 60 -8.20 -0.28 6.41
C TYR A 60 -9.71 -0.43 6.25
N TYR A 61 -10.10 -1.60 5.75
CA TYR A 61 -11.50 -2.01 5.64
C TYR A 61 -11.66 -3.31 6.40
N GLU A 62 -12.72 -3.41 7.18
CA GLU A 62 -12.99 -4.58 8.01
C GLU A 62 -14.44 -5.02 7.84
N THR A 63 -14.62 -6.32 7.64
CA THR A 63 -15.90 -7.03 7.70
C THR A 63 -15.84 -8.06 8.82
N GLU A 64 -16.93 -8.79 9.05
CA GLU A 64 -16.94 -9.89 10.03
C GLU A 64 -15.93 -11.01 9.71
N ASN A 65 -15.51 -11.15 8.45
CA ASN A 65 -14.69 -12.27 7.98
C ASN A 65 -13.27 -11.87 7.57
N GLU A 66 -13.03 -10.60 7.24
CA GLU A 66 -11.75 -10.16 6.71
C GLU A 66 -11.40 -8.72 7.12
N ARG A 67 -10.09 -8.45 7.19
CA ARG A 67 -9.55 -7.10 7.31
C ARG A 67 -8.51 -6.89 6.21
N LEU A 68 -8.68 -5.81 5.45
CA LEU A 68 -7.80 -5.39 4.36
C LEU A 68 -7.09 -4.09 4.75
N TYR A 69 -5.80 -3.98 4.40
CA TYR A 69 -4.99 -2.81 4.68
C TYR A 69 -4.55 -2.13 3.40
N PHE A 70 -4.60 -0.80 3.40
CA PHE A 70 -4.33 0.03 2.24
C PHE A 70 -3.25 1.06 2.53
N ALA A 71 -2.38 1.29 1.55
CA ALA A 71 -1.59 2.50 1.46
C ALA A 71 -2.13 3.34 0.30
N LEU A 72 -2.79 4.45 0.64
CA LEU A 72 -3.53 5.31 -0.28
C LEU A 72 -2.71 6.53 -0.70
N LEU A 73 -2.91 6.94 -1.93
CA LEU A 73 -2.44 8.19 -2.52
C LEU A 73 -3.64 8.97 -3.03
N PHE A 74 -3.72 10.23 -2.64
CA PHE A 74 -4.74 11.15 -3.07
C PHE A 74 -4.18 12.09 -4.14
N ASP A 75 -5.02 12.45 -5.11
CA ASP A 75 -4.71 13.57 -6.00
C ASP A 75 -4.64 14.89 -5.23
N ALA A 76 -4.19 15.96 -5.90
CA ALA A 76 -4.08 17.29 -5.30
C ALA A 76 -5.42 17.85 -4.79
N THR A 77 -6.55 17.30 -5.25
CA THR A 77 -7.91 17.70 -4.86
C THR A 77 -8.53 16.80 -3.78
N ALA A 78 -7.82 15.74 -3.38
CA ALA A 78 -8.28 14.67 -2.49
C ALA A 78 -9.58 13.97 -2.95
N CYS A 79 -9.90 13.98 -4.24
CA CYS A 79 -11.16 13.40 -4.75
C CYS A 79 -11.00 11.95 -5.25
N CYS A 80 -9.82 11.63 -5.82
CA CYS A 80 -9.50 10.28 -6.28
C CYS A 80 -8.48 9.64 -5.34
N GLN A 81 -8.86 8.51 -4.75
CA GLN A 81 -7.96 7.64 -4.00
C GLN A 81 -7.48 6.51 -4.91
N ILE A 82 -6.17 6.30 -4.94
CA ILE A 82 -5.54 5.16 -5.60
C ILE A 82 -4.52 4.59 -4.61
N GLY A 83 -4.40 3.28 -4.53
CA GLY A 83 -3.49 2.69 -3.56
C GLY A 83 -3.14 1.26 -3.86
N VAL A 84 -2.43 0.68 -2.90
CA VAL A 84 -2.08 -0.74 -2.92
C VAL A 84 -2.63 -1.40 -1.67
N ASN A 85 -3.16 -2.61 -1.86
CA ASN A 85 -3.44 -3.51 -0.75
C ASN A 85 -2.11 -4.08 -0.25
N PHE A 86 -1.96 -4.30 1.05
CA PHE A 86 -0.78 -4.96 1.58
C PHE A 86 -1.11 -5.88 2.76
N GLU A 87 -0.28 -6.89 2.94
CA GLU A 87 -0.38 -7.82 4.06
C GLU A 87 0.98 -7.97 4.72
N ASP A 88 1.02 -7.89 6.05
CA ASP A 88 2.22 -8.14 6.84
C ASP A 88 1.89 -9.08 8.00
N LYS A 89 2.18 -10.37 7.82
CA LYS A 89 1.92 -11.42 8.82
C LYS A 89 2.77 -11.28 10.08
N THR A 90 3.76 -10.40 10.08
CA THR A 90 4.61 -10.12 11.25
C THR A 90 4.03 -9.03 12.16
N LYS A 91 2.90 -8.42 11.77
CA LYS A 91 2.26 -7.29 12.44
C LYS A 91 0.91 -7.70 13.00
N LYS A 92 0.61 -7.27 14.22
CA LYS A 92 -0.67 -7.48 14.88
C LYS A 92 -1.49 -6.19 14.86
N PHE A 93 -2.73 -6.28 14.39
CA PHE A 93 -3.67 -5.17 14.48
C PHE A 93 -4.47 -5.24 15.79
N PRO A 94 -4.71 -4.10 16.47
CA PRO A 94 -4.33 -2.74 16.08
C PRO A 94 -2.92 -2.29 16.51
N GLU A 95 -2.22 -3.05 17.37
CA GLU A 95 -1.04 -2.57 18.10
C GLU A 95 0.14 -2.15 17.20
N ASP A 96 0.35 -2.86 16.10
CA ASP A 96 1.44 -2.63 15.15
C ASP A 96 1.05 -1.77 13.95
N PHE A 97 -0.18 -1.27 13.88
CA PHE A 97 -0.66 -0.42 12.79
C PHE A 97 -0.73 1.05 13.25
N PRO A 98 -0.62 2.02 12.33
CA PRO A 98 -0.82 3.43 12.68
C PRO A 98 -2.32 3.77 12.67
N ASP A 99 -2.65 5.00 13.08
CA ASP A 99 -4.02 5.50 12.92
C ASP A 99 -4.33 5.74 11.43
N THR A 100 -5.62 5.77 11.08
CA THR A 100 -6.02 6.08 9.70
C THR A 100 -5.52 7.45 9.29
N MET A 101 -5.16 7.59 8.01
CA MET A 101 -4.56 8.77 7.41
C MET A 101 -3.16 9.15 7.91
N GLU A 102 -2.49 8.31 8.71
CA GLU A 102 -1.06 8.47 8.98
C GLU A 102 -0.17 7.92 7.86
N GLU A 103 1.01 8.51 7.67
CA GLU A 103 1.93 8.09 6.60
C GLU A 103 2.54 6.70 6.87
N VAL A 104 2.56 5.86 5.84
CA VAL A 104 3.21 4.55 5.83
C VAL A 104 4.16 4.37 4.65
N VAL A 105 5.17 3.53 4.85
CA VAL A 105 6.05 3.03 3.78
C VAL A 105 5.99 1.50 3.73
N VAL A 106 5.37 0.98 2.69
CA VAL A 106 5.18 -0.45 2.47
C VAL A 106 6.24 -0.94 1.50
N THR A 107 7.08 -1.91 1.91
CA THR A 107 7.96 -2.65 1.00
C THR A 107 7.52 -4.10 0.95
N GLY A 108 7.02 -4.56 -0.19
CA GLY A 108 6.50 -5.92 -0.34
C GLY A 108 6.66 -6.48 -1.75
N THR A 109 6.46 -7.78 -1.88
CA THR A 109 6.46 -8.48 -3.16
C THR A 109 5.06 -8.42 -3.77
N TYR A 110 4.96 -8.01 -5.03
CA TYR A 110 3.69 -7.97 -5.75
C TYR A 110 3.19 -9.40 -6.01
N SER A 111 2.01 -9.69 -5.48
CA SER A 111 1.34 -10.98 -5.52
C SER A 111 -0.14 -10.79 -5.85
N VAL A 112 -0.78 -11.83 -6.36
CA VAL A 112 -2.22 -11.83 -6.64
C VAL A 112 -2.87 -12.90 -5.76
N ARG A 113 -4.02 -12.56 -5.19
CA ARG A 113 -4.89 -13.51 -4.51
C ARG A 113 -6.15 -13.71 -5.33
N ILE A 114 -6.55 -14.98 -5.43
CA ILE A 114 -7.83 -15.39 -5.99
C ILE A 114 -8.81 -15.57 -4.83
N LEU A 115 -9.93 -14.86 -4.88
CA LEU A 115 -11.04 -14.98 -3.95
C LEU A 115 -11.92 -16.19 -4.30
N SER A 116 -12.77 -16.59 -3.35
CA SER A 116 -13.63 -17.77 -3.47
C SER A 116 -14.62 -17.71 -4.65
N ASP A 117 -14.97 -16.50 -5.09
CA ASP A 117 -15.84 -16.24 -6.23
C ASP A 117 -15.09 -16.21 -7.57
N GLY A 118 -13.78 -16.47 -7.55
CA GLY A 118 -12.90 -16.44 -8.72
C GLY A 118 -12.40 -15.04 -9.09
N SER A 119 -12.75 -14.00 -8.33
CA SER A 119 -12.20 -12.66 -8.55
C SER A 119 -10.75 -12.58 -8.06
N GLU A 120 -9.94 -11.81 -8.76
CA GLU A 120 -8.52 -11.62 -8.44
C GLU A 120 -8.27 -10.21 -7.91
N TYR A 121 -7.46 -10.10 -6.87
CA TYR A 121 -6.92 -8.81 -6.44
C TYR A 121 -5.42 -8.91 -6.19
N PHE A 122 -4.70 -7.87 -6.57
CA PHE A 122 -3.27 -7.78 -6.28
C PHE A 122 -3.05 -7.18 -4.89
N TYR A 123 -1.94 -7.55 -4.26
CA TYR A 123 -1.50 -6.99 -2.99
C TYR A 123 0.03 -7.08 -2.87
N LEU A 124 0.59 -6.30 -1.94
CA LEU A 124 1.99 -6.38 -1.56
C LEU A 124 2.16 -7.30 -0.36
N ASP A 125 2.82 -8.43 -0.56
CA ASP A 125 3.23 -9.34 0.52
C ASP A 125 4.50 -8.81 1.19
N CYS A 126 4.36 -8.30 2.42
CA CYS A 126 5.45 -7.75 3.21
C CYS A 126 6.28 -8.83 3.93
N GLY A 127 5.79 -10.08 3.96
CA GLY A 127 6.32 -11.18 4.76
C GLY A 127 7.18 -12.18 3.99
N SER A 128 8.18 -11.71 3.24
CA SER A 128 9.28 -12.53 2.69
C SER A 128 10.67 -11.93 2.93
#